data_AF-A0ABD5CAD3-F1
#
_entry.id   AF-A0ABD5CAD3-F1
#
_cell.length_a   1.000
_cell.length_b   1.000
_cell.length_c   1.000
_cell.angle_alpha   90.00
_cell.angle_beta   90.00
_cell.angle_gamma   90.00
#
_symmetry.space_group_name_H-M   'P 1'
#
loop_
_entity.id
_entity.type
_entity.pdbx_description
1 polymer ?
#
loop_
_entity_poly.entity_id
_entity_poly.type
_entity_poly.pdbx_seq_one_letter_code
_entity_poly.pdbx_strand_id
1 'polypeptide(L)'
;MVTRIQVISPNGTPAPSGPRTFYLTQDRWDDYGFKTQYHLSYIDSSSRMNHIGNVKILQTNQPTSVSSVLNQPFETLSEDFCSLGQSLDYYQRLAEMPEDDRDYILSALKDVVRDRARLSRFQSEPGWTTSVLREVVLGEFLPLASTILEQNYSELPSLDAHFGFLMSGWSSSVEFAFDAPQVPDTRTWPERTAGGPLAELPRRISVVIGRNGSGKSTLLARLARFAHASRGDRLRPKLTQLGELTPVGLGFSRVITVSYSGFDNFQVPGLTQRERRTIAAELARGTGRFIFCGLRDIGAELDSEPNQQSENADSNAALEDRQQTTILKSAQTLSAEFARIIDRIRSHQRGPLLGRALQPILADPSFNDLRATLYGQLMQGDCEQLFLGWSTGHKIVLHAICSLVAYVEKQALVLFDEPETHLHPPLLASLMHSLRKVLSEKDAYAVVATHSPVVLQETMARHVHIISREGAQTVIQRPAAETFGENIGILTSSVFNLTSEVTDFNETLRRLARQVQNLDDLEALFDTGGLSLQARAFVMSFLASAG
;
A
#
# COMPACT_ATOMS: atom_id res chain seq x y z
N MET A 1 12.76 28.33 -27.08
CA MET A 1 13.20 29.34 -26.09
C MET A 1 14.05 28.59 -25.08
N VAL A 2 15.22 29.12 -24.73
CA VAL A 2 16.08 28.47 -23.74
C VAL A 2 15.52 28.77 -22.36
N THR A 3 14.93 27.78 -21.72
CA THR A 3 14.35 27.91 -20.38
C THR A 3 15.49 27.98 -19.38
N ARG A 4 15.62 29.10 -18.64
CA ARG A 4 16.60 29.20 -17.54
C ARG A 4 15.95 28.69 -16.25
N ILE A 5 16.65 27.80 -15.55
CA ILE A 5 16.30 27.37 -14.19
C ILE A 5 16.54 28.56 -13.26
N GLN A 6 15.49 28.99 -12.57
CA GLN A 6 15.56 30.11 -11.64
C GLN A 6 16.05 29.63 -10.28
N VAL A 7 17.01 30.33 -9.69
CA VAL A 7 17.49 30.04 -8.33
C VAL A 7 16.88 31.06 -7.38
N ILE A 8 16.13 30.58 -6.39
CA ILE A 8 15.45 31.41 -5.41
C ILE A 8 16.19 31.30 -4.07
N SER A 9 16.46 32.44 -3.45
CA SER A 9 17.02 32.48 -2.08
C SER A 9 16.00 31.96 -1.06
N PRO A 10 16.41 31.58 0.17
CA PRO A 10 15.49 30.94 1.11
C PRO A 10 14.24 31.78 1.49
N ASN A 11 14.32 33.11 1.32
CA ASN A 11 13.21 34.04 1.58
C ASN A 11 12.64 34.66 0.30
N GLY A 12 13.14 34.26 -0.87
CA GLY A 12 12.69 34.80 -2.14
C GLY A 12 11.33 34.21 -2.52
N THR A 13 10.48 35.04 -3.12
CA THR A 13 9.28 34.55 -3.81
C THR A 13 9.63 34.26 -5.27
N PRO A 14 9.13 33.15 -5.84
CA PRO A 14 9.25 32.90 -7.27
C PRO A 14 8.56 34.03 -8.04
N ALA A 15 9.30 34.75 -8.89
CA ALA A 15 8.68 35.59 -9.91
C ALA A 15 8.23 34.69 -11.07
N PRO A 16 6.94 34.69 -11.47
CA PRO A 16 6.48 33.87 -12.59
C PRO A 16 7.20 34.30 -13.87
N SER A 17 8.02 33.42 -14.44
CA SER A 17 8.84 33.71 -15.64
C SER A 17 8.26 33.09 -16.93
N GLY A 18 6.97 32.77 -16.91
CA GLY A 18 6.25 32.13 -18.02
C GLY A 18 6.04 30.62 -17.80
N PRO A 19 5.18 29.99 -18.61
CA PRO A 19 4.88 28.55 -18.51
C PRO A 19 6.13 27.72 -18.80
N ARG A 20 6.19 26.52 -18.22
CA ARG A 20 7.30 25.56 -18.33
C ARG A 20 8.62 26.05 -17.75
N THR A 21 8.61 26.73 -16.59
CA THR A 21 9.84 27.16 -15.90
C THR A 21 10.11 26.34 -14.64
N PHE A 22 11.38 25.95 -14.46
CA PHE A 22 11.88 25.30 -13.24
C PHE A 22 12.45 26.30 -12.24
N TYR A 23 12.25 26.00 -10.97
CA TYR A 23 12.72 26.79 -9.83
C TYR A 23 13.44 25.90 -8.84
N LEU A 24 14.64 26.31 -8.43
CA LEU A 24 15.40 25.74 -7.32
C LEU A 24 15.40 26.73 -6.16
N THR A 25 14.65 26.42 -5.12
CA THR A 25 14.66 27.21 -3.89
C THR A 25 15.73 26.68 -2.94
N GLN A 26 16.64 27.55 -2.51
CA GLN A 26 17.68 27.23 -1.54
C GLN A 26 17.07 26.86 -0.17
N ASP A 27 17.59 25.81 0.45
CA ASP A 27 17.31 25.47 1.84
C ASP A 27 18.39 26.07 2.78
N ARG A 28 18.08 26.19 4.07
CA ARG A 28 19.04 26.59 5.10
C ARG A 28 19.74 25.39 5.77
N TRP A 29 19.37 24.17 5.38
CA TRP A 29 19.92 22.93 5.91
C TRP A 29 21.43 22.84 5.70
N ASP A 30 22.12 22.50 6.79
CA ASP A 30 23.58 22.46 6.86
C ASP A 30 24.03 21.07 7.32
N ASP A 31 24.69 20.35 6.41
CA ASP A 31 25.24 19.01 6.64
C ASP A 31 26.73 19.11 6.96
N TYR A 32 27.06 19.44 8.22
CA TYR A 32 28.45 19.56 8.69
C TYR A 32 29.31 20.52 7.83
N GLY A 33 28.72 21.65 7.44
CA GLY A 33 29.32 22.66 6.57
C GLY A 33 28.91 22.53 5.10
N PHE A 34 28.29 21.42 4.69
CA PHE A 34 27.80 21.25 3.33
C PHE A 34 26.35 21.72 3.20
N LYS A 35 26.15 22.84 2.48
CA LYS A 35 24.83 23.35 2.10
C LYS A 35 24.53 22.98 0.67
N THR A 36 23.94 21.80 0.50
CA THR A 36 23.67 21.21 -0.83
C THR A 36 22.18 21.02 -1.09
N GLN A 37 21.30 21.29 -0.12
CA GLN A 37 19.87 21.00 -0.24
C GLN A 37 19.11 22.12 -0.97
N TYR A 38 18.30 21.72 -1.95
CA TYR A 38 17.42 22.59 -2.71
C TYR A 38 16.03 21.95 -2.87
N HIS A 39 15.02 22.78 -3.07
CA HIS A 39 13.64 22.37 -3.39
C HIS A 39 13.38 22.63 -4.87
N LEU A 40 13.13 21.58 -5.65
CA LEU A 40 12.77 21.69 -7.05
C LEU A 40 11.24 21.86 -7.20
N SER A 41 10.83 22.85 -7.99
CA SER A 41 9.43 23.09 -8.39
C SER A 41 9.35 23.49 -9.86
N TYR A 42 8.19 23.29 -10.48
CA TYR A 42 7.95 23.53 -11.91
C TYR A 42 6.60 24.20 -12.14
N ILE A 43 6.58 25.28 -12.92
CA ILE A 43 5.34 25.89 -13.41
C ILE A 43 4.91 25.19 -14.69
N ASP A 44 3.75 24.55 -14.66
CA ASP A 44 3.20 23.85 -15.82
C ASP A 44 2.58 24.80 -16.86
N SER A 45 2.06 24.24 -17.97
CA SER A 45 1.39 25.01 -19.02
C SER A 45 0.13 25.73 -18.54
N SER A 46 -0.46 25.32 -17.42
CA SER A 46 -1.60 25.99 -16.78
C SER A 46 -1.19 27.10 -15.81
N SER A 47 0.09 27.46 -15.77
CA SER A 47 0.66 28.44 -14.85
C SER A 47 0.54 28.07 -13.36
N ARG A 48 0.35 26.78 -13.05
CA ARG A 48 0.35 26.29 -11.67
C ARG A 48 1.75 25.86 -11.28
N MET A 49 2.21 26.30 -10.11
CA MET A 49 3.44 25.82 -9.50
C MET A 49 3.21 24.43 -8.91
N ASN A 50 3.97 23.45 -9.37
CA ASN A 50 3.95 22.07 -8.86
C ASN A 50 5.28 21.80 -8.15
N HIS A 51 5.22 21.24 -6.95
CA HIS A 51 6.41 20.81 -6.23
C HIS A 51 6.90 19.45 -6.75
N ILE A 52 8.20 19.32 -7.02
CA ILE A 52 8.80 18.05 -7.44
C ILE A 52 9.43 17.35 -6.23
N GLY A 53 10.25 18.05 -5.44
CA GLY A 53 10.82 17.48 -4.22
C GLY A 53 12.18 18.05 -3.86
N ASN A 54 12.80 17.44 -2.85
CA ASN A 54 14.14 17.80 -2.38
C ASN A 54 15.19 17.17 -3.28
N VAL A 55 16.20 17.96 -3.65
CA VAL A 55 17.37 17.53 -4.42
C VAL A 55 18.63 18.05 -3.73
N LYS A 56 19.64 17.19 -3.60
CA LYS A 56 20.97 17.61 -3.16
C LYS A 56 21.86 17.83 -4.38
N ILE A 57 22.49 19.01 -4.46
CA ILE A 57 23.41 19.39 -5.53
C ILE A 57 24.78 19.67 -4.90
N LEU A 58 25.78 18.93 -5.35
CA LEU A 58 27.15 18.99 -4.84
C LEU A 58 28.10 19.47 -5.94
N GLN A 59 29.02 20.37 -5.59
CA GLN A 59 30.13 20.77 -6.45
C GLN A 59 31.41 20.01 -6.05
N THR A 60 32.26 19.70 -7.03
CA THR A 60 33.60 19.14 -6.81
C THR A 60 34.43 20.11 -5.96
N ASN A 61 35.14 19.61 -4.95
CA ASN A 61 35.93 20.40 -3.99
C ASN A 61 35.12 21.51 -3.27
N GLN A 62 33.83 21.29 -3.01
CA GLN A 62 32.98 22.29 -2.36
C GLN A 62 33.52 22.69 -0.97
N PRO A 63 33.79 23.99 -0.71
CA PRO A 63 34.19 24.45 0.62
C PRO A 63 33.01 24.44 1.58
N THR A 64 33.28 24.12 2.85
CA THR A 64 32.27 24.11 3.93
C THR A 64 31.87 25.50 4.44
N SER A 65 32.54 26.56 3.97
CA SER A 65 32.27 27.94 4.36
C SER A 65 31.23 28.66 3.49
N VAL A 66 30.78 28.04 2.39
CA VAL A 66 29.91 28.69 1.39
C VAL A 66 28.43 28.47 1.76
N SER A 67 27.64 29.56 1.71
CA SER A 67 26.21 29.50 2.03
C SER A 67 25.36 28.80 0.96
N SER A 68 25.74 28.91 -0.32
CA SER A 68 25.17 28.17 -1.46
C SER A 68 26.13 28.27 -2.64
N VAL A 69 26.30 27.15 -3.36
CA VAL A 69 27.11 27.09 -4.59
C VAL A 69 26.36 27.62 -5.82
N LEU A 70 25.03 27.67 -5.77
CA LEU A 70 24.17 28.19 -6.84
C LEU A 70 23.51 29.50 -6.40
N ASN A 71 23.83 30.63 -7.04
CA ASN A 71 23.32 31.96 -6.66
C ASN A 71 22.71 32.75 -7.81
N GLN A 72 22.76 32.23 -9.04
CA GLN A 72 22.22 32.88 -10.23
C GLN A 72 21.44 31.86 -11.07
N PRO A 73 20.43 32.30 -11.85
CA PRO A 73 19.76 31.44 -12.82
C PRO A 73 20.75 30.84 -13.83
N PHE A 74 20.52 29.60 -14.25
CA PHE A 74 21.40 28.88 -15.17
C PHE A 74 20.61 28.01 -16.15
N GLU A 75 21.23 27.60 -17.24
CA GLU A 75 20.63 26.73 -18.26
C GLU A 75 20.99 25.26 -18.03
N THR A 76 22.25 25.01 -17.69
CA THR A 76 22.79 23.71 -17.28
C THR A 76 23.94 23.94 -16.30
N LEU A 77 24.09 23.06 -15.32
CA LEU A 77 25.24 23.06 -14.42
C LEU A 77 26.50 22.62 -15.19
N SER A 78 27.67 23.09 -14.73
CA SER A 78 28.93 22.61 -15.29
C SER A 78 29.17 21.14 -14.94
N GLU A 79 30.16 20.53 -15.58
CA GLU A 79 30.56 19.14 -15.32
C GLU A 79 31.06 18.91 -13.88
N ASP A 80 31.38 19.97 -13.15
CA ASP A 80 31.86 19.93 -11.76
C ASP A 80 30.74 19.72 -10.73
N PHE A 81 29.50 19.57 -11.18
CA PHE A 81 28.34 19.33 -10.34
C PHE A 81 27.74 17.93 -10.55
N CYS A 82 27.07 17.44 -9.50
CA CYS A 82 26.12 16.34 -9.57
C CYS A 82 24.89 16.65 -8.73
N SER A 83 23.75 16.06 -9.10
CA SER A 83 22.53 16.10 -8.28
C SER A 83 21.98 14.72 -7.94
N LEU A 84 21.29 14.61 -6.81
CA LEU A 84 20.54 13.42 -6.42
C LEU A 84 19.24 13.82 -5.72
N GLY A 85 18.11 13.37 -6.26
CA GLY A 85 16.81 13.47 -5.59
C GLY A 85 16.80 12.71 -4.27
N GLN A 86 16.15 13.27 -3.25
CA GLN A 86 16.19 12.72 -1.89
C GLN A 86 14.98 11.82 -1.54
N SER A 87 14.08 11.58 -2.49
CA SER A 87 12.94 10.68 -2.34
C SER A 87 12.60 9.98 -3.66
N LEU A 88 11.91 8.85 -3.58
CA LEU A 88 11.40 8.18 -4.78
C LEU A 88 10.25 8.99 -5.42
N ASP A 89 9.52 9.79 -4.64
CA ASP A 89 8.47 10.70 -5.15
C ASP A 89 9.03 11.79 -6.04
N TYR A 90 10.25 12.27 -5.78
CA TYR A 90 10.96 13.18 -6.68
C TYR A 90 11.07 12.58 -8.08
N TYR A 91 11.53 11.32 -8.18
CA TYR A 91 11.68 10.62 -9.46
C TYR A 91 10.33 10.22 -10.07
N GLN A 92 9.33 9.85 -9.26
CA GLN A 92 7.98 9.57 -9.74
C GLN A 92 7.36 10.80 -10.42
N ARG A 93 7.48 11.98 -9.81
CA ARG A 93 6.95 13.22 -10.39
C ARG A 93 7.67 13.60 -11.67
N LEU A 94 9.00 13.45 -11.72
CA LEU A 94 9.77 13.65 -12.95
C LEU A 94 9.34 12.66 -14.05
N ALA A 95 9.05 11.41 -13.70
CA ALA A 95 8.57 10.40 -14.66
C ALA A 95 7.17 10.73 -15.23
N GLU A 96 6.37 11.51 -14.51
CA GLU A 96 5.02 11.94 -14.92
C GLU A 96 5.03 13.23 -15.76
N MET A 97 6.18 13.90 -15.87
CA MET A 97 6.34 15.09 -16.70
C MET A 97 6.47 14.73 -18.19
N PRO A 98 6.21 15.70 -19.09
CA PRO A 98 6.58 15.55 -20.50
C PRO A 98 8.06 15.16 -20.64
N GLU A 99 8.35 14.21 -21.53
CA GLU A 99 9.68 13.65 -21.74
C GLU A 99 10.76 14.71 -21.98
N ASP A 100 10.47 15.71 -22.83
CA ASP A 100 11.40 16.82 -23.10
C ASP A 100 11.76 17.61 -21.84
N ASP A 101 10.77 17.92 -20.99
CA ASP A 101 10.97 18.69 -19.76
C ASP A 101 11.73 17.86 -18.71
N ARG A 102 11.40 16.56 -18.60
CA ARG A 102 12.08 15.58 -17.73
C ARG A 102 13.54 15.43 -18.10
N ASP A 103 13.83 15.17 -19.37
CA ASP A 103 15.18 14.93 -19.86
C ASP A 103 16.03 16.20 -19.78
N TYR A 104 15.43 17.37 -20.07
CA TYR A 104 16.06 18.66 -19.88
C TYR A 104 16.47 18.87 -18.41
N ILE A 105 15.56 18.74 -17.44
CA ILE A 105 15.88 19.05 -16.05
C ILE A 105 16.91 18.09 -15.44
N LEU A 106 16.82 16.78 -15.73
CA LEU A 106 17.80 15.80 -15.27
C LEU A 106 19.21 16.08 -15.82
N SER A 107 19.29 16.41 -17.11
CA SER A 107 20.56 16.77 -17.76
C SER A 107 21.09 18.11 -17.25
N ALA A 108 20.22 19.10 -17.07
CA ALA A 108 20.59 20.43 -16.58
C ALA A 108 21.11 20.39 -15.13
N LEU A 109 20.55 19.53 -14.27
CA LEU A 109 21.00 19.36 -12.88
C LEU A 109 22.14 18.35 -12.71
N LYS A 110 22.53 17.64 -13.77
CA LYS A 110 23.56 16.59 -13.73
C LYS A 110 23.16 15.46 -12.77
N ASP A 111 21.95 14.95 -12.94
CA ASP A 111 21.36 13.94 -12.04
C ASP A 111 22.04 12.58 -12.16
N VAL A 112 22.40 12.03 -11.01
CA VAL A 112 23.19 10.79 -10.88
C VAL A 112 22.39 9.54 -11.22
N VAL A 113 21.05 9.55 -11.07
CA VAL A 113 20.22 8.40 -11.46
C VAL A 113 20.24 8.26 -12.98
N ARG A 114 20.20 9.39 -13.71
CA ARG A 114 20.28 9.44 -15.18
C ARG A 114 21.70 9.22 -15.71
N ASP A 115 22.70 9.88 -15.13
CA ASP A 115 24.10 9.81 -15.56
C ASP A 115 24.95 9.07 -14.51
N ARG A 116 24.93 7.73 -14.61
CA ARG A 116 25.63 6.84 -13.67
C ARG A 116 27.14 7.01 -13.66
N ALA A 117 27.74 7.54 -14.75
CA ALA A 117 29.18 7.79 -14.81
C ALA A 117 29.64 8.84 -13.78
N ARG A 118 28.72 9.67 -13.27
CA ARG A 118 29.02 10.64 -12.21
C ARG A 118 29.29 9.99 -10.86
N LEU A 119 28.75 8.80 -10.59
CA LEU A 119 28.98 8.11 -9.32
C LEU A 119 30.48 7.97 -9.03
N SER A 120 31.25 7.49 -10.00
CA SER A 120 32.70 7.32 -9.86
C SER A 120 33.47 8.62 -9.68
N ARG A 121 32.94 9.74 -10.19
CA ARG A 121 33.58 11.06 -10.09
C ARG A 121 33.37 11.70 -8.71
N PHE A 122 32.19 11.55 -8.12
CA PHE A 122 31.82 12.23 -6.88
C PHE A 122 31.94 11.34 -5.63
N GLN A 123 32.08 10.01 -5.77
CA GLN A 123 32.17 9.10 -4.63
C GLN A 123 33.30 9.42 -3.63
N SER A 124 34.38 10.08 -4.08
CA SER A 124 35.52 10.50 -3.25
C SER A 124 35.35 11.89 -2.63
N GLU A 125 34.36 12.67 -3.06
CA GLU A 125 34.12 14.01 -2.53
C GLU A 125 33.59 13.94 -1.09
N PRO A 126 34.13 14.70 -0.12
CA PRO A 126 33.68 14.65 1.27
C PRO A 126 32.18 14.95 1.45
N GLY A 127 31.63 15.85 0.62
CA GLY A 127 30.22 16.21 0.63
C GLY A 127 29.30 15.10 0.13
N TRP A 128 29.82 14.10 -0.59
CA TRP A 128 29.03 13.00 -1.14
C TRP A 128 28.45 12.12 -0.03
N THR A 129 29.30 11.59 0.86
CA THR A 129 28.86 10.76 1.98
C THR A 129 28.25 11.61 3.10
N THR A 130 28.82 12.79 3.37
CA THR A 130 28.43 13.63 4.51
C THR A 130 27.08 14.30 4.29
N SER A 131 26.79 14.68 3.04
CA SER A 131 25.55 15.38 2.69
C SER A 131 24.69 14.59 1.71
N VAL A 132 25.15 14.34 0.48
CA VAL A 132 24.30 13.82 -0.62
C VAL A 132 23.66 12.47 -0.27
N LEU A 133 24.41 11.59 0.38
CA LEU A 133 23.96 10.26 0.80
C LEU A 133 23.51 10.17 2.26
N ARG A 134 23.49 11.29 3.00
CA ARG A 134 23.16 11.30 4.44
C ARG A 134 21.86 10.53 4.71
N GLU A 135 20.85 10.77 3.86
CA GLU A 135 19.51 10.22 3.99
C GLU A 135 19.20 9.14 2.95
N VAL A 136 20.14 8.76 2.09
CA VAL A 136 19.91 7.83 0.97
C VAL A 136 20.89 6.65 1.04
N VAL A 137 20.37 5.42 1.00
CA VAL A 137 21.18 4.20 0.84
C VAL A 137 21.21 3.84 -0.64
N LEU A 138 22.33 4.12 -1.32
CA LEU A 138 22.42 4.02 -2.78
C LEU A 138 22.04 2.64 -3.34
N GLY A 139 22.45 1.55 -2.69
CA GLY A 139 22.20 0.19 -3.19
C GLY A 139 20.70 -0.15 -3.32
N GLU A 140 19.87 0.35 -2.40
CA GLU A 140 18.42 0.14 -2.40
C GLU A 140 17.69 1.22 -3.19
N PHE A 141 18.15 2.47 -3.09
CA PHE A 141 17.50 3.63 -3.68
C PHE A 141 17.68 3.72 -5.19
N LEU A 142 18.90 3.52 -5.69
CA LEU A 142 19.24 3.76 -7.08
C LEU A 142 18.50 2.84 -8.08
N PRO A 143 18.35 1.53 -7.85
CA PRO A 143 17.59 0.67 -8.77
C PRO A 143 16.13 1.13 -8.87
N LEU A 144 15.49 1.37 -7.72
CA LEU A 144 14.11 1.85 -7.66
C LEU A 144 13.93 3.22 -8.31
N ALA A 145 14.81 4.18 -8.02
CA ALA A 145 14.75 5.51 -8.60
C ALA A 145 14.90 5.47 -10.13
N SER A 146 15.82 4.66 -10.67
CA SER A 146 15.99 4.47 -12.11
C SER A 146 14.73 3.90 -12.74
N THR A 147 14.23 2.79 -12.18
CA THR A 147 13.06 2.09 -12.70
C THR A 147 11.82 2.97 -12.69
N ILE A 148 11.61 3.74 -11.62
CA ILE A 148 10.50 4.68 -11.53
C ILE A 148 10.63 5.76 -12.61
N LEU A 149 11.83 6.34 -12.75
CA LEU A 149 12.11 7.43 -13.68
C LEU A 149 11.92 7.03 -15.15
N GLU A 150 12.44 5.87 -15.51
CA GLU A 150 12.40 5.32 -16.87
C GLU A 150 11.10 4.57 -17.16
N GLN A 151 10.27 4.34 -16.13
CA GLN A 151 9.07 3.50 -16.18
C GLN A 151 9.33 2.07 -16.67
N ASN A 152 10.58 1.59 -16.57
CA ASN A 152 10.99 0.27 -17.00
C ASN A 152 11.13 -0.69 -15.81
N TYR A 153 9.99 -1.27 -15.42
CA TYR A 153 9.91 -2.22 -14.31
C TYR A 153 10.42 -3.63 -14.64
N SER A 154 10.75 -3.92 -15.91
CA SER A 154 11.22 -5.25 -16.31
C SER A 154 12.63 -5.56 -15.77
N GLU A 155 13.46 -4.53 -15.60
CA GLU A 155 14.87 -4.63 -15.21
C GLU A 155 15.10 -4.58 -13.70
N LEU A 156 14.09 -4.19 -12.91
CA LEU A 156 14.21 -4.13 -11.47
C LEU A 156 14.36 -5.54 -10.89
N PRO A 157 15.40 -5.87 -10.11
CA PRO A 157 15.56 -7.21 -9.54
C PRO A 157 14.37 -7.62 -8.68
N SER A 158 14.03 -8.90 -8.66
CA SER A 158 13.07 -9.40 -7.67
C SER A 158 13.66 -9.25 -6.27
N LEU A 159 12.89 -8.67 -5.36
CA LEU A 159 13.26 -8.59 -3.95
C LEU A 159 12.60 -9.76 -3.24
N ASP A 160 13.38 -10.60 -2.57
CA ASP A 160 12.82 -11.50 -1.57
C ASP A 160 12.53 -10.65 -0.33
N ALA A 161 11.40 -9.93 -0.39
CA ALA A 161 11.06 -8.97 0.64
C ALA A 161 10.81 -9.72 1.95
N HIS A 162 11.71 -9.51 2.90
CA HIS A 162 11.51 -9.85 4.29
C HIS A 162 11.75 -8.57 5.07
N PHE A 163 10.73 -8.09 5.77
CA PHE A 163 10.85 -6.83 6.51
C PHE A 163 10.03 -6.86 7.80
N GLY A 164 10.56 -6.19 8.81
CA GLY A 164 9.94 -6.01 10.11
C GLY A 164 9.26 -4.66 10.19
N PHE A 165 8.11 -4.61 10.86
CA PHE A 165 7.51 -3.34 11.30
C PHE A 165 7.16 -3.40 12.79
N LEU A 166 7.81 -2.53 13.58
CA LEU A 166 7.55 -2.38 15.00
C LEU A 166 6.62 -1.19 15.21
N MET A 167 5.44 -1.42 15.79
CA MET A 167 4.59 -0.34 16.24
C MET A 167 5.04 0.19 17.61
N SER A 168 4.99 1.51 17.78
CA SER A 168 5.20 2.14 19.09
C SER A 168 4.20 1.59 20.12
N GLY A 169 4.73 1.14 21.26
CA GLY A 169 3.97 0.52 22.34
C GLY A 169 3.72 -0.99 22.19
N TRP A 170 4.19 -1.62 21.11
CA TRP A 170 4.10 -3.08 20.94
C TRP A 170 5.36 -3.76 21.46
N SER A 171 5.20 -5.01 21.91
CA SER A 171 6.28 -5.80 22.51
C SER A 171 7.28 -6.36 21.50
N SER A 172 6.85 -6.56 20.25
CA SER A 172 7.67 -7.12 19.17
C SER A 172 7.26 -6.55 17.81
N SER A 173 8.13 -6.70 16.82
CA SER A 173 7.85 -6.37 15.42
C SER A 173 6.98 -7.45 14.76
N VAL A 174 6.22 -7.03 13.75
CA VAL A 174 5.57 -7.95 12.79
C VAL A 174 6.56 -8.21 11.67
N GLU A 175 7.03 -9.46 11.55
CA GLU A 175 7.99 -9.89 10.52
C GLU A 175 7.27 -10.42 9.28
N PHE A 176 7.11 -9.56 8.28
CA PHE A 176 6.44 -9.89 7.03
C PHE A 176 7.35 -10.73 6.13
N ALA A 177 6.81 -11.86 5.68
CA ALA A 177 7.44 -12.77 4.73
C ALA A 177 6.48 -13.05 3.57
N PHE A 178 7.04 -13.23 2.37
CA PHE A 178 6.26 -13.38 1.14
C PHE A 178 6.72 -14.54 0.26
N ASP A 179 7.75 -15.27 0.68
CA ASP A 179 8.33 -16.42 -0.01
C ASP A 179 7.55 -17.72 0.24
N ALA A 180 7.63 -18.68 -0.68
CA ALA A 180 7.15 -20.04 -0.43
C ALA A 180 8.25 -21.05 -0.73
N PRO A 181 8.28 -22.20 -0.03
CA PRO A 181 9.18 -23.29 -0.36
C PRO A 181 9.02 -23.72 -1.82
N GLN A 182 10.14 -24.04 -2.46
CA GLN A 182 10.13 -24.60 -3.81
C GLN A 182 9.49 -25.99 -3.77
N VAL A 183 8.51 -26.22 -4.64
CA VAL A 183 7.91 -27.56 -4.80
C VAL A 183 8.88 -28.41 -5.61
N PRO A 184 9.40 -29.53 -5.06
CA PRO A 184 10.34 -30.37 -5.79
C PRO A 184 9.70 -30.94 -7.06
N ASP A 185 10.36 -30.79 -8.21
CA ASP A 185 9.95 -31.41 -9.48
C ASP A 185 10.24 -32.93 -9.45
N THR A 186 9.45 -33.65 -8.65
CA THR A 186 9.67 -35.06 -8.31
C THR A 186 8.62 -35.99 -8.89
N ARG A 187 7.63 -35.45 -9.62
CA ARG A 187 6.49 -36.22 -10.14
C ARG A 187 6.56 -36.41 -11.65
N THR A 188 6.96 -37.62 -12.07
CA THR A 188 6.71 -38.20 -13.39
C THR A 188 5.25 -38.68 -13.52
N TRP A 189 4.26 -37.85 -13.19
CA TRP A 189 2.85 -38.22 -13.39
C TRP A 189 2.46 -38.06 -14.88
N PRO A 190 1.69 -39.00 -15.48
CA PRO A 190 1.38 -38.98 -16.92
C PRO A 190 0.43 -37.85 -17.35
N GLU A 191 -0.16 -37.14 -16.39
CA GLU A 191 -1.11 -36.05 -16.60
C GLU A 191 -0.47 -34.67 -16.42
N ARG A 192 0.78 -34.47 -16.87
CA ARG A 192 1.18 -33.11 -17.25
C ARG A 192 0.29 -32.70 -18.42
N THR A 193 -0.79 -31.98 -18.15
CA THR A 193 -1.42 -31.16 -19.18
C THR A 193 -0.32 -30.29 -19.77
N ALA A 194 0.06 -30.59 -21.00
CA ALA A 194 1.15 -29.89 -21.69
C ALA A 194 0.83 -28.39 -21.68
N GLY A 195 1.59 -27.61 -20.90
CA GLY A 195 1.43 -26.17 -20.77
C GLY A 195 0.74 -25.64 -19.49
N GLY A 196 0.38 -26.49 -18.52
CA GLY A 196 -0.10 -26.03 -17.22
C GLY A 196 1.02 -25.45 -16.33
N PRO A 197 0.80 -24.34 -15.60
CA PRO A 197 1.79 -23.82 -14.65
C PRO A 197 2.09 -24.86 -13.56
N LEU A 198 3.34 -24.85 -13.06
CA LEU A 198 3.72 -25.65 -11.89
C LEU A 198 2.79 -25.30 -10.72
N ALA A 199 2.38 -26.31 -9.95
CA ALA A 199 1.61 -26.07 -8.73
C ALA A 199 2.50 -25.26 -7.75
N GLU A 200 2.20 -23.98 -7.57
CA GLU A 200 2.91 -23.11 -6.65
C GLU A 200 2.15 -23.02 -5.33
N LEU A 201 2.89 -23.12 -4.21
CA LEU A 201 2.34 -22.80 -2.89
C LEU A 201 1.98 -21.30 -2.81
N PRO A 202 0.98 -20.94 -1.99
CA PRO A 202 0.61 -19.55 -1.79
C PRO A 202 1.81 -18.69 -1.34
N ARG A 203 2.12 -17.63 -2.11
CA ARG A 203 3.17 -16.63 -1.83
C ARG A 203 2.70 -15.20 -2.12
N ARG A 204 3.53 -14.19 -1.81
CA ARG A 204 3.27 -12.75 -2.03
C ARG A 204 2.27 -12.06 -1.10
N ILE A 205 1.61 -12.80 -0.21
CA ILE A 205 0.62 -12.24 0.72
C ILE A 205 1.02 -12.60 2.14
N SER A 206 1.12 -11.60 3.02
CA SER A 206 1.21 -11.78 4.47
C SER A 206 -0.06 -11.28 5.12
N VAL A 207 -0.56 -12.03 6.10
CA VAL A 207 -1.87 -11.81 6.71
C VAL A 207 -1.72 -11.45 8.17
N VAL A 208 -2.44 -10.42 8.58
CA VAL A 208 -2.58 -9.98 9.96
C VAL A 208 -4.03 -10.20 10.38
N ILE A 209 -4.25 -11.09 11.34
CA ILE A 209 -5.59 -11.43 11.83
C ILE A 209 -5.73 -11.18 13.33
N GLY A 210 -6.94 -10.86 13.77
CA GLY A 210 -7.23 -10.67 15.19
C GLY A 210 -8.60 -10.03 15.42
N ARG A 211 -9.01 -9.98 16.69
CA ARG A 211 -10.29 -9.39 17.12
C ARG A 211 -10.40 -7.92 16.69
N ASN A 212 -11.63 -7.43 16.57
CA ASN A 212 -11.87 -6.01 16.34
C ASN A 212 -11.24 -5.17 17.47
N GLY A 213 -10.58 -4.08 17.10
CA GLY A 213 -9.85 -3.24 18.05
C GLY A 213 -8.46 -3.76 18.47
N SER A 214 -7.94 -4.83 17.88
CA SER A 214 -6.57 -5.31 18.16
C SER A 214 -5.46 -4.43 17.56
N GLY A 215 -5.80 -3.53 16.63
CA GLY A 215 -4.87 -2.57 16.01
C GLY A 215 -4.47 -2.86 14.57
N LYS A 216 -5.10 -3.84 13.90
CA LYS A 216 -4.77 -4.26 12.51
C LYS A 216 -4.83 -3.10 11.50
N SER A 217 -5.93 -2.36 11.46
CA SER A 217 -6.09 -1.23 10.55
C SER A 217 -5.11 -0.08 10.85
N THR A 218 -4.80 0.14 12.14
CA THR A 218 -3.75 1.09 12.56
C THR A 218 -2.36 0.64 12.10
N LEU A 219 -2.06 -0.66 12.18
CA LEU A 219 -0.82 -1.25 11.66
C LEU A 219 -0.68 -0.97 10.16
N LEU A 220 -1.73 -1.25 9.36
CA LEU A 220 -1.71 -0.97 7.91
C LEU A 220 -1.55 0.53 7.63
N ALA A 221 -2.29 1.39 8.32
CA ALA A 221 -2.19 2.83 8.13
C ALA A 221 -0.80 3.38 8.44
N ARG A 222 -0.20 3.00 9.58
CA ARG A 222 1.17 3.37 9.91
C ARG A 222 2.16 2.78 8.91
N LEU A 223 2.02 1.51 8.54
CA LEU A 223 2.88 0.89 7.53
C LEU A 223 2.82 1.63 6.20
N ALA A 224 1.65 2.09 5.75
CA ALA A 224 1.51 2.91 4.54
C ALA A 224 2.35 4.18 4.61
N ARG A 225 2.32 4.86 5.77
CA ARG A 225 3.07 6.09 6.01
C ARG A 225 4.58 5.86 5.97
N PHE A 226 5.06 4.77 6.58
CA PHE A 226 6.48 4.40 6.54
C PHE A 226 6.93 3.93 5.16
N ALA A 227 6.16 3.04 4.52
CA ALA A 227 6.47 2.52 3.19
C ALA A 227 6.55 3.62 2.13
N HIS A 228 5.73 4.67 2.26
CA HIS A 228 5.75 5.83 1.39
C HIS A 228 6.92 6.77 1.69
N ALA A 229 7.19 7.04 2.96
CA ALA A 229 8.18 8.02 3.43
C ALA A 229 9.61 7.75 2.93
N SER A 230 10.37 8.82 2.71
CA SER A 230 11.81 8.75 2.46
C SER A 230 12.55 8.21 3.68
N ARG A 231 13.79 7.72 3.51
CA ARG A 231 14.61 7.30 4.65
C ARG A 231 14.89 8.47 5.60
N GLY A 232 15.11 9.68 5.09
CA GLY A 232 15.24 10.88 5.91
C GLY A 232 14.00 11.11 6.79
N ASP A 233 12.81 11.01 6.18
CA ASP A 233 11.55 11.19 6.90
C ASP A 233 11.31 10.13 7.97
N ARG A 234 11.66 8.87 7.71
CA ARG A 234 11.55 7.76 8.69
C ARG A 234 12.39 7.98 9.94
N LEU A 235 13.47 8.75 9.84
CA LEU A 235 14.35 9.07 10.96
C LEU A 235 13.88 10.30 11.75
N ARG A 236 12.82 11.00 11.30
CA ARG A 236 12.29 12.17 12.01
C ARG A 236 11.55 11.74 13.28
N PRO A 237 11.58 12.56 14.35
CA PRO A 237 10.83 12.30 15.58
C PRO A 237 9.35 11.97 15.36
N LYS A 238 8.70 12.58 14.36
CA LYS A 238 7.28 12.35 14.10
C LYS A 238 6.93 10.95 13.61
N LEU A 239 7.78 10.32 12.80
CA LEU A 239 7.56 8.93 12.40
C LEU A 239 8.09 7.97 13.44
N THR A 240 9.31 8.17 13.96
CA THR A 240 9.91 7.27 14.96
C THR A 240 9.06 7.11 16.24
N GLN A 241 8.26 8.11 16.60
CA GLN A 241 7.28 8.00 17.70
C GLN A 241 6.12 7.02 17.42
N LEU A 242 5.83 6.71 16.15
CA LEU A 242 4.77 5.81 15.72
C LEU A 242 5.26 4.37 15.50
N GLY A 243 6.55 4.19 15.20
CA GLY A 243 7.12 2.88 14.96
C GLY A 243 8.45 2.90 14.22
N GLU A 244 8.85 1.75 13.72
CA GLU A 244 10.08 1.54 12.98
C GLU A 244 9.88 0.51 11.87
N LEU A 245 10.39 0.80 10.67
CA LEU A 245 10.44 -0.12 9.53
C LEU A 245 11.87 -0.62 9.35
N THR A 246 12.05 -1.93 9.28
CA THR A 246 13.36 -2.57 9.18
C THR A 246 13.44 -3.46 7.93
N PRO A 247 14.39 -3.23 7.01
CA PRO A 247 15.44 -2.22 7.07
C PRO A 247 14.93 -0.80 6.79
N VAL A 248 15.56 0.20 7.41
CA VAL A 248 15.15 1.62 7.30
C VAL A 248 15.20 2.18 5.87
N GLY A 249 16.05 1.59 5.01
CA GLY A 249 16.22 1.98 3.61
C GLY A 249 15.15 1.41 2.67
N LEU A 250 14.34 0.44 3.13
CA LEU A 250 13.44 -0.33 2.28
C LEU A 250 12.50 0.57 1.46
N GLY A 251 12.64 0.53 0.14
CA GLY A 251 11.78 1.27 -0.78
C GLY A 251 10.72 0.40 -1.41
N PHE A 252 9.58 1.00 -1.75
CA PHE A 252 8.55 0.39 -2.59
C PHE A 252 8.29 1.29 -3.80
N SER A 253 8.06 0.72 -4.97
CA SER A 253 7.74 1.53 -6.16
C SER A 253 6.43 2.28 -5.99
N ARG A 254 5.43 1.62 -5.42
CA ARG A 254 4.13 2.17 -5.04
C ARG A 254 3.63 1.57 -3.73
N VAL A 255 2.79 2.34 -3.03
CA VAL A 255 2.05 1.92 -1.85
C VAL A 255 0.56 2.07 -2.16
N ILE A 256 -0.15 0.95 -2.22
CA ILE A 256 -1.56 0.91 -2.61
C ILE A 256 -2.37 0.46 -1.39
N THR A 257 -3.20 1.34 -0.85
CA THR A 257 -4.11 1.00 0.25
C THR A 257 -5.50 0.70 -0.31
N VAL A 258 -6.08 -0.43 0.09
CA VAL A 258 -7.42 -0.87 -0.30
C VAL A 258 -8.27 -0.97 0.96
N SER A 259 -9.32 -0.15 1.07
CA SER A 259 -10.32 -0.26 2.14
C SER A 259 -11.69 0.22 1.69
N TYR A 260 -12.72 -0.54 2.04
CA TYR A 260 -14.13 -0.23 1.77
C TYR A 260 -14.95 0.00 3.03
N SER A 261 -14.31 0.16 4.19
CA SER A 261 -15.00 0.54 5.42
C SER A 261 -15.34 2.03 5.40
N GLY A 262 -16.64 2.35 5.47
CA GLY A 262 -17.12 3.74 5.56
C GLY A 262 -16.84 4.41 6.90
N PHE A 263 -16.33 3.67 7.88
CA PHE A 263 -15.98 4.18 9.22
C PHE A 263 -14.48 4.39 9.40
N ASP A 264 -13.68 4.08 8.38
CA ASP A 264 -12.24 4.27 8.44
C ASP A 264 -11.89 5.74 8.47
N ASN A 265 -11.05 6.12 9.41
CA ASN A 265 -10.60 7.50 9.58
C ASN A 265 -9.09 7.59 9.78
N PHE A 266 -8.32 6.64 9.26
CA PHE A 266 -6.88 6.65 9.43
C PHE A 266 -6.19 7.75 8.63
N GLN A 267 -5.09 8.27 9.18
CA GLN A 267 -4.24 9.25 8.50
C GLN A 267 -3.47 8.61 7.34
N VAL A 268 -3.48 9.27 6.19
CA VAL A 268 -2.71 8.87 4.99
C VAL A 268 -1.27 9.43 5.04
N PRO A 269 -0.34 8.96 4.18
CA PRO A 269 1.03 9.46 4.12
C PRO A 269 1.15 10.98 3.91
N GLY A 270 2.31 11.52 4.28
CA GLY A 270 2.66 12.94 4.22
C GLY A 270 2.91 13.53 5.62
N LEU A 271 4.09 14.10 5.84
CA LEU A 271 4.50 14.70 7.12
C LEU A 271 4.20 16.18 7.19
N THR A 272 4.32 16.87 6.07
CA THR A 272 4.08 18.31 5.95
C THR A 272 2.75 18.59 5.26
N GLN A 273 2.15 19.76 5.49
CA GLN A 273 0.91 20.14 4.80
C GLN A 273 1.13 20.21 3.28
N ARG A 274 2.31 20.66 2.85
CA ARG A 274 2.70 20.69 1.43
C ARG A 274 2.71 19.29 0.80
N GLU A 275 3.34 18.31 1.45
CA GLU A 275 3.36 16.92 0.96
C GLU A 275 1.95 16.36 0.85
N ARG A 276 1.10 16.58 1.86
CA ARG A 276 -0.27 16.09 1.87
C ARG A 276 -1.10 16.64 0.73
N ARG A 277 -1.03 17.95 0.47
CA ARG A 277 -1.66 18.55 -0.72
C ARG A 277 -1.13 17.99 -2.03
N THR A 278 0.17 17.71 -2.09
CA THR A 278 0.79 17.11 -3.27
C THR A 278 0.22 15.71 -3.51
N ILE A 279 0.13 14.89 -2.45
CA ILE A 279 -0.50 13.56 -2.48
C ILE A 279 -1.98 13.64 -2.88
N ALA A 280 -2.73 14.62 -2.35
CA ALA A 280 -4.13 14.83 -2.71
C ALA A 280 -4.30 15.09 -4.22
N ALA A 281 -3.46 15.98 -4.78
CA ALA A 281 -3.46 16.29 -6.20
C ALA A 281 -3.05 15.10 -7.09
N GLU A 282 -2.09 14.29 -6.63
CA GLU A 282 -1.67 13.05 -7.29
C GLU A 282 -2.80 12.02 -7.29
N LEU A 283 -3.44 11.77 -6.15
CA LEU A 283 -4.58 10.86 -6.01
C LEU A 283 -5.75 11.26 -6.92
N ALA A 284 -6.08 12.55 -6.98
CA ALA A 284 -7.13 13.06 -7.87
C ALA A 284 -6.84 12.72 -9.35
N ARG A 285 -5.57 12.77 -9.77
CA ARG A 285 -5.13 12.40 -11.12
C ARG A 285 -4.91 10.89 -11.31
N GLY A 286 -4.91 10.11 -10.24
CA GLY A 286 -4.52 8.69 -10.26
C GLY A 286 -3.02 8.52 -10.58
N THR A 287 -2.18 9.43 -10.09
CA THR A 287 -0.71 9.40 -10.25
C THR A 287 -0.03 9.34 -8.88
N GLY A 288 1.30 9.43 -8.83
CA GLY A 288 2.07 9.36 -7.60
C GLY A 288 2.39 7.94 -7.13
N ARG A 289 3.10 7.86 -5.99
CA ARG A 289 3.49 6.58 -5.38
C ARG A 289 2.43 6.04 -4.42
N PHE A 290 1.66 6.90 -3.76
CA PHE A 290 0.56 6.49 -2.89
C PHE A 290 -0.76 6.46 -3.66
N ILE A 291 -1.45 5.33 -3.62
CA ILE A 291 -2.77 5.14 -4.21
C ILE A 291 -3.74 4.66 -3.14
N PHE A 292 -4.91 5.28 -3.06
CA PHE A 292 -6.00 4.84 -2.19
C PHE A 292 -7.18 4.34 -3.02
N CYS A 293 -7.52 3.06 -2.87
CA CYS A 293 -8.64 2.39 -3.51
C CYS A 293 -9.72 2.13 -2.45
N GLY A 294 -10.86 2.81 -2.56
CA GLY A 294 -11.84 2.73 -1.49
C GLY A 294 -12.93 3.80 -1.52
N LEU A 295 -13.76 3.78 -0.49
CA LEU A 295 -14.91 4.68 -0.35
C LEU A 295 -14.54 6.10 0.09
N ARG A 296 -13.40 6.29 0.77
CA ARG A 296 -12.97 7.62 1.22
C ARG A 296 -12.45 8.47 0.07
N ASP A 297 -12.84 9.74 0.06
CA ASP A 297 -12.33 10.77 -0.82
C ASP A 297 -11.17 11.49 -0.13
N ILE A 298 -9.99 10.86 -0.18
CA ILE A 298 -8.77 11.39 0.44
C ILE A 298 -8.40 12.76 -0.13
N GLY A 299 -8.69 13.02 -1.41
CA GLY A 299 -8.43 14.31 -2.03
C GLY A 299 -9.29 15.41 -1.38
N ALA A 300 -10.60 15.19 -1.31
CA ALA A 300 -11.52 16.12 -0.67
C ALA A 300 -11.24 16.30 0.84
N GLU A 301 -10.86 15.23 1.54
CA GLU A 301 -10.47 15.30 2.95
C GLU A 301 -9.27 16.23 3.16
N LEU A 302 -8.21 16.06 2.38
CA LEU A 302 -6.99 16.85 2.49
C LEU A 302 -7.17 18.31 2.02
N ASP A 303 -8.03 18.54 1.03
CA ASP A 303 -8.39 19.89 0.57
C ASP A 303 -9.21 20.66 1.62
N SER A 304 -9.91 19.95 2.51
CA SER A 304 -10.70 20.55 3.60
C SER A 304 -9.87 20.92 4.84
N GLU A 305 -8.59 20.52 4.91
CA GLU A 305 -7.74 20.82 6.06
C GLU A 305 -7.42 22.32 6.15
N PRO A 306 -7.56 22.96 7.33
CA PRO A 306 -7.26 24.38 7.49
C PRO A 306 -5.78 24.70 7.19
N ASN A 307 -5.53 25.82 6.52
CA ASN A 307 -4.17 26.31 6.25
C ASN A 307 -3.40 26.51 7.57
N GLN A 308 -2.25 25.84 7.71
CA GLN A 308 -1.32 26.08 8.81
C GLN A 308 -0.42 27.29 8.49
N GLN A 309 0.16 27.90 9.53
CA GLN A 309 1.04 29.07 9.40
C GLN A 309 2.34 28.76 8.61
N SER A 310 2.77 27.50 8.52
CA SER A 310 3.94 27.07 7.76
C SER A 310 3.68 25.72 7.09
N GLU A 311 3.64 25.70 5.76
CA GLU A 311 3.34 24.49 4.98
C GLU A 311 4.47 23.44 4.98
N ASN A 312 5.70 23.89 5.23
CA ASN A 312 6.90 23.05 5.31
C ASN A 312 7.17 22.58 6.75
N ALA A 313 6.45 23.13 7.74
CA ALA A 313 6.51 22.61 9.08
C ALA A 313 5.81 21.25 9.13
N ASP A 314 6.35 20.43 10.00
CA ASP A 314 5.85 19.12 10.33
C ASP A 314 4.40 19.26 10.87
N SER A 315 3.41 18.62 10.26
CA SER A 315 1.99 18.72 10.66
C SER A 315 1.70 17.93 11.93
N ASN A 316 0.83 18.42 12.81
CA ASN A 316 0.39 17.67 14.00
C ASN A 316 -0.41 16.41 13.63
N ALA A 317 -1.12 16.45 12.50
CA ALA A 317 -1.84 15.29 11.96
C ALA A 317 -0.90 14.11 11.65
N ALA A 318 0.40 14.36 11.46
CA ALA A 318 1.40 13.30 11.30
C ALA A 318 1.68 12.53 12.61
N LEU A 319 1.20 12.94 13.78
CA LEU A 319 1.32 12.13 15.01
C LEU A 319 0.04 11.36 15.34
N GLU A 320 -1.09 11.77 14.77
CA GLU A 320 -2.36 11.12 15.02
C GLU A 320 -2.50 9.87 14.15
N ASP A 321 -3.14 8.83 14.69
CA ASP A 321 -3.52 7.66 13.89
C ASP A 321 -4.81 7.89 13.12
N ARG A 322 -5.69 8.73 13.66
CA ARG A 322 -7.05 8.96 13.18
C ARG A 322 -7.30 10.44 12.96
N GLN A 323 -8.07 10.78 11.94
CA GLN A 323 -8.60 12.11 11.71
C GLN A 323 -10.05 12.22 12.17
N GLN A 324 -10.49 13.45 12.41
CA GLN A 324 -11.84 13.73 12.92
C GLN A 324 -12.92 13.69 11.83
N THR A 325 -12.57 14.11 10.62
CA THR A 325 -13.51 14.25 9.50
C THR A 325 -13.15 13.31 8.36
N THR A 326 -14.14 12.58 7.86
CA THR A 326 -14.02 11.69 6.70
C THR A 326 -15.04 12.08 5.65
N ILE A 327 -14.64 12.11 4.38
CA ILE A 327 -15.52 12.41 3.26
C ILE A 327 -15.62 11.15 2.42
N LEU A 328 -16.83 10.71 2.11
CA LEU A 328 -17.07 9.54 1.29
C LEU A 328 -17.36 9.95 -0.15
N LYS A 329 -16.83 9.17 -1.10
CA LYS A 329 -17.10 9.31 -2.52
C LYS A 329 -18.56 9.00 -2.80
N SER A 330 -19.18 9.81 -3.66
CA SER A 330 -20.50 9.50 -4.21
C SER A 330 -20.43 8.31 -5.17
N ALA A 331 -21.57 7.70 -5.49
CA ALA A 331 -21.64 6.65 -6.50
C ALA A 331 -21.14 7.12 -7.87
N GLN A 332 -21.42 8.37 -8.23
CA GLN A 332 -20.95 9.01 -9.46
C GLN A 332 -19.43 9.24 -9.44
N THR A 333 -18.87 9.64 -8.30
CA THR A 333 -17.42 9.79 -8.14
C THR A 333 -16.72 8.44 -8.32
N LEU A 334 -17.27 7.37 -7.71
CA LEU A 334 -16.75 6.00 -7.85
C LEU A 334 -16.90 5.46 -9.28
N SER A 335 -17.99 5.76 -10.00
CA SER A 335 -18.14 5.33 -11.40
C SER A 335 -17.12 6.01 -12.31
N ALA A 336 -16.93 7.32 -12.17
CA ALA A 336 -15.93 8.08 -12.93
C ALA A 336 -14.49 7.62 -12.57
N GLU A 337 -14.21 7.31 -11.31
CA GLU A 337 -12.95 6.69 -10.89
C GLU A 337 -12.74 5.33 -11.54
N PHE A 338 -13.76 4.47 -11.54
CA PHE A 338 -13.70 3.17 -12.18
C PHE A 338 -13.45 3.26 -13.69
N ALA A 339 -14.09 4.20 -14.40
CA ALA A 339 -13.81 4.43 -15.81
C ALA A 339 -12.35 4.83 -16.07
N ARG A 340 -11.79 5.74 -15.27
CA ARG A 340 -10.36 6.11 -15.36
C ARG A 340 -9.42 4.93 -15.09
N ILE A 341 -9.76 4.06 -14.13
CA ILE A 341 -9.02 2.83 -13.85
C ILE A 341 -8.99 1.94 -15.10
N ILE A 342 -10.14 1.71 -15.74
CA ILE A 342 -10.22 0.90 -16.94
C ILE A 342 -9.46 1.55 -18.11
N ASP A 343 -9.56 2.87 -18.29
CA ASP A 343 -8.80 3.58 -19.34
C ASP A 343 -7.30 3.44 -19.13
N ARG A 344 -6.84 3.46 -17.88
CA ARG A 344 -5.44 3.17 -17.55
C ARG A 344 -5.05 1.73 -17.88
N ILE A 345 -5.91 0.75 -17.62
CA ILE A 345 -5.66 -0.65 -18.02
C ILE A 345 -5.52 -0.74 -19.54
N ARG A 346 -6.39 -0.07 -20.29
CA ARG A 346 -6.37 -0.03 -21.76
C ARG A 346 -5.08 0.63 -22.28
N SER A 347 -4.75 1.83 -21.80
CA SER A 347 -3.59 2.61 -22.28
C SER A 347 -2.25 1.96 -21.96
N HIS A 348 -2.13 1.29 -20.81
CA HIS A 348 -0.94 0.54 -20.43
C HIS A 348 -0.94 -0.92 -20.90
N GLN A 349 -1.86 -1.30 -21.81
CA GLN A 349 -1.95 -2.63 -22.41
C GLN A 349 -2.05 -3.78 -21.39
N ARG A 350 -2.73 -3.54 -20.26
CA ARG A 350 -2.86 -4.50 -19.14
C ARG A 350 -4.06 -5.44 -19.29
N GLY A 351 -4.73 -5.46 -20.44
CA GLY A 351 -5.85 -6.35 -20.74
C GLY A 351 -5.57 -7.84 -20.46
N PRO A 352 -4.43 -8.41 -20.90
CA PRO A 352 -4.10 -9.81 -20.60
C PRO A 352 -4.01 -10.12 -19.10
N LEU A 353 -3.44 -9.22 -18.31
CA LEU A 353 -3.38 -9.35 -16.85
C LEU A 353 -4.78 -9.23 -16.25
N LEU A 354 -5.61 -8.28 -16.72
CA LEU A 354 -7.00 -8.16 -16.29
C LEU A 354 -7.76 -9.47 -16.52
N GLY A 355 -7.64 -10.07 -17.71
CA GLY A 355 -8.31 -11.34 -18.02
C GLY A 355 -7.91 -12.47 -17.06
N ARG A 356 -6.59 -12.62 -16.78
CA ARG A 356 -6.09 -13.61 -15.81
C ARG A 356 -6.59 -13.33 -14.39
N ALA A 357 -6.61 -12.06 -13.98
CA ALA A 357 -7.05 -11.62 -12.66
C ALA A 357 -8.58 -11.77 -12.46
N LEU A 358 -9.39 -11.62 -13.51
CA LEU A 358 -10.84 -11.80 -13.42
C LEU A 358 -11.27 -13.28 -13.41
N GLN A 359 -10.43 -14.19 -13.92
CA GLN A 359 -10.79 -15.61 -14.05
C GLN A 359 -11.30 -16.26 -12.74
N PRO A 360 -10.64 -16.11 -11.57
CA PRO A 360 -11.15 -16.69 -10.32
C PRO A 360 -12.49 -16.10 -9.90
N ILE A 361 -12.65 -14.78 -10.01
CA ILE A 361 -13.90 -14.07 -9.65
C ILE A 361 -15.06 -14.51 -10.53
N LEU A 362 -14.83 -14.61 -11.85
CA LEU A 362 -15.85 -15.03 -12.80
C LEU A 362 -16.24 -16.50 -12.63
N ALA A 363 -15.43 -17.33 -11.97
CA ALA A 363 -15.78 -18.71 -11.65
C ALA A 363 -16.82 -18.80 -10.51
N ASP A 364 -16.96 -17.76 -9.68
CA ASP A 364 -17.97 -17.72 -8.62
C ASP A 364 -19.39 -17.67 -9.21
N PRO A 365 -20.36 -18.43 -8.65
CA PRO A 365 -21.74 -18.44 -9.15
C PRO A 365 -22.42 -17.08 -9.18
N SER A 366 -22.03 -16.15 -8.29
CA SER A 366 -22.59 -14.79 -8.25
C SER A 366 -22.22 -13.93 -9.47
N PHE A 367 -21.29 -14.39 -10.32
CA PHE A 367 -20.88 -13.73 -11.56
C PHE A 367 -21.37 -14.44 -12.83
N ASN A 368 -22.26 -15.44 -12.72
CA ASN A 368 -22.75 -16.22 -13.88
C ASN A 368 -23.23 -15.33 -15.04
N ASP A 369 -24.04 -14.29 -14.74
CA ASP A 369 -24.62 -13.40 -15.75
C ASP A 369 -23.57 -12.48 -16.42
N LEU A 370 -22.45 -12.24 -15.74
CA LEU A 370 -21.36 -11.38 -16.22
C LEU A 370 -20.22 -12.18 -16.86
N ARG A 371 -20.12 -13.50 -16.62
CA ARG A 371 -18.97 -14.34 -16.97
C ARG A 371 -18.53 -14.23 -18.43
N ALA A 372 -19.49 -14.26 -19.36
CA ALA A 372 -19.19 -14.28 -20.80
C ALA A 372 -18.93 -12.87 -21.38
N THR A 373 -19.49 -11.83 -20.78
CA THR A 373 -19.56 -10.48 -21.37
C THR A 373 -18.66 -9.47 -20.68
N LEU A 374 -18.34 -9.66 -19.40
CA LEU A 374 -17.67 -8.65 -18.56
C LEU A 374 -16.36 -8.17 -19.17
N TYR A 375 -15.47 -9.08 -19.59
CA TYR A 375 -14.18 -8.68 -20.15
C TYR A 375 -14.34 -7.83 -21.41
N GLY A 376 -15.20 -8.24 -22.35
CA GLY A 376 -15.48 -7.47 -23.56
C GLY A 376 -16.09 -6.11 -23.25
N GLN A 377 -17.05 -6.06 -22.32
CA GLN A 377 -17.68 -4.84 -21.84
C GLN A 377 -16.68 -3.88 -21.16
N LEU A 378 -15.74 -4.40 -20.36
CA LEU A 378 -14.67 -3.58 -19.78
C LEU A 378 -13.69 -3.08 -20.84
N MET A 379 -13.42 -3.82 -21.91
CA MET A 379 -12.47 -3.39 -22.93
C MET A 379 -13.06 -2.41 -23.96
N GLN A 380 -14.39 -2.41 -24.16
CA GLN A 380 -15.02 -1.66 -25.25
C GLN A 380 -16.25 -0.83 -24.84
N GLY A 381 -16.81 -1.08 -23.65
CA GLY A 381 -18.06 -0.46 -23.20
C GLY A 381 -17.88 0.79 -22.33
N ASP A 382 -19.02 1.41 -22.05
CA ASP A 382 -19.17 2.51 -21.08
C ASP A 382 -19.05 1.96 -19.66
N CYS A 383 -17.90 2.18 -19.05
CA CYS A 383 -17.57 1.62 -17.74
C CYS A 383 -18.30 2.32 -16.59
N GLU A 384 -18.75 3.57 -16.77
CA GLU A 384 -19.51 4.26 -15.73
C GLU A 384 -20.90 3.65 -15.59
N GLN A 385 -21.60 3.45 -16.72
CA GLN A 385 -22.92 2.83 -16.73
C GLN A 385 -22.89 1.39 -16.22
N LEU A 386 -21.90 0.60 -16.66
CA LEU A 386 -21.70 -0.75 -16.16
C LEU A 386 -21.51 -0.78 -14.65
N PHE A 387 -20.62 0.08 -14.14
CA PHE A 387 -20.34 0.18 -12.72
C PHE A 387 -21.60 0.52 -11.92
N LEU A 388 -22.38 1.51 -12.35
CA LEU A 388 -23.59 1.94 -11.64
C LEU A 388 -24.65 0.83 -11.56
N GLY A 389 -24.76 -0.01 -12.60
CA GLY A 389 -25.72 -1.11 -12.69
C GLY A 389 -25.42 -2.34 -11.82
N TRP A 390 -24.21 -2.45 -11.26
CA TRP A 390 -23.81 -3.63 -10.49
C TRP A 390 -24.29 -3.63 -9.02
N SER A 391 -24.34 -4.83 -8.43
CA SER A 391 -24.53 -4.99 -6.98
C SER A 391 -23.34 -4.42 -6.19
N THR A 392 -23.54 -4.13 -4.90
CA THR A 392 -22.46 -3.60 -4.04
C THR A 392 -21.26 -4.54 -3.97
N GLY A 393 -21.47 -5.86 -3.83
CA GLY A 393 -20.39 -6.85 -3.81
C GLY A 393 -19.61 -6.89 -5.13
N HIS A 394 -20.31 -6.83 -6.27
CA HIS A 394 -19.68 -6.74 -7.58
C HIS A 394 -18.87 -5.46 -7.74
N LYS A 395 -19.42 -4.30 -7.32
CA LYS A 395 -18.72 -3.01 -7.35
C LYS A 395 -17.41 -3.07 -6.57
N ILE A 396 -17.44 -3.55 -5.33
CA ILE A 396 -16.26 -3.63 -4.45
C ILE A 396 -15.19 -4.54 -5.07
N VAL A 397 -15.56 -5.77 -5.45
CA VAL A 397 -14.59 -6.75 -5.99
C VAL A 397 -13.99 -6.27 -7.30
N LEU A 398 -14.81 -5.80 -8.24
CA LEU A 398 -14.33 -5.35 -9.54
C LEU A 398 -13.54 -4.06 -9.43
N HIS A 399 -13.95 -3.12 -8.57
CA HIS A 399 -13.18 -1.91 -8.31
C HIS A 399 -11.80 -2.23 -7.73
N ALA A 400 -11.74 -3.10 -6.71
CA ALA A 400 -10.49 -3.48 -6.05
C ALA A 400 -9.53 -4.12 -7.06
N ILE A 401 -10.00 -5.14 -7.80
CA ILE A 401 -9.15 -5.90 -8.71
C ILE A 401 -8.75 -5.10 -9.93
N CYS A 402 -9.64 -4.30 -10.52
CA CYS A 402 -9.27 -3.41 -11.62
C CYS A 402 -8.27 -2.35 -11.15
N SER A 403 -8.43 -1.78 -9.94
CA SER A 403 -7.46 -0.85 -9.36
C SER A 403 -6.09 -1.51 -9.20
N LEU A 404 -6.05 -2.72 -8.66
CA LEU A 404 -4.80 -3.47 -8.49
C LEU A 404 -4.13 -3.75 -9.85
N VAL A 405 -4.89 -4.18 -10.86
CA VAL A 405 -4.35 -4.36 -12.21
C VAL A 405 -3.82 -3.05 -12.78
N ALA A 406 -4.51 -1.93 -12.57
CA ALA A 406 -4.15 -0.63 -13.12
C ALA A 406 -2.92 0.02 -12.46
N TYR A 407 -2.74 -0.17 -11.15
CA TYR A 407 -1.76 0.57 -10.36
C TYR A 407 -0.57 -0.24 -9.86
N VAL A 408 -0.71 -1.56 -9.65
CA VAL A 408 0.40 -2.39 -9.15
C VAL A 408 1.53 -2.41 -10.17
N GLU A 409 2.73 -2.12 -9.67
CA GLU A 409 4.01 -2.23 -10.37
C GLU A 409 4.95 -3.18 -9.63
N LYS A 410 6.11 -3.46 -10.22
CA LYS A 410 7.14 -4.28 -9.59
C LYS A 410 7.63 -3.68 -8.29
N GLN A 411 7.76 -4.50 -7.26
CA GLN A 411 8.06 -4.10 -5.89
C GLN A 411 7.06 -3.10 -5.27
N ALA A 412 5.79 -3.12 -5.70
CA ALA A 412 4.73 -2.38 -5.00
C ALA A 412 4.31 -3.11 -3.71
N LEU A 413 3.84 -2.34 -2.73
CA LEU A 413 3.22 -2.84 -1.51
C LEU A 413 1.72 -2.54 -1.52
N VAL A 414 0.91 -3.58 -1.51
CA VAL A 414 -0.54 -3.50 -1.35
C VAL A 414 -0.89 -3.69 0.13
N LEU A 415 -1.75 -2.84 0.68
CA LEU A 415 -2.25 -2.90 2.03
C LEU A 415 -3.77 -3.04 1.95
N PHE A 416 -4.29 -4.23 2.21
CA PHE A 416 -5.73 -4.52 2.06
C PHE A 416 -6.36 -4.69 3.44
N ASP A 417 -7.24 -3.76 3.81
CA ASP A 417 -7.97 -3.83 5.07
C ASP A 417 -9.36 -4.45 4.88
N GLU A 418 -9.67 -5.44 5.70
CA GLU A 418 -10.95 -6.15 5.81
C GLU A 418 -11.57 -6.51 4.43
N PRO A 419 -10.86 -7.28 3.57
CA PRO A 419 -11.34 -7.67 2.25
C PRO A 419 -12.66 -8.46 2.28
N GLU A 420 -13.03 -9.05 3.41
CA GLU A 420 -14.29 -9.74 3.65
C GLU A 420 -15.52 -8.82 3.71
N THR A 421 -15.33 -7.50 3.84
CA THR A 421 -16.42 -6.55 4.05
C THR A 421 -17.40 -6.62 2.87
N HIS A 422 -18.64 -7.03 3.15
CA HIS A 422 -19.74 -7.24 2.19
C HIS A 422 -19.56 -8.41 1.20
N LEU A 423 -18.64 -9.36 1.44
CA LEU A 423 -18.42 -10.54 0.58
C LEU A 423 -18.82 -11.84 1.27
N HIS A 424 -19.43 -12.76 0.52
CA HIS A 424 -19.61 -14.15 0.97
C HIS A 424 -18.29 -14.93 0.88
N PRO A 425 -18.08 -15.99 1.71
CA PRO A 425 -16.81 -16.70 1.79
C PRO A 425 -16.22 -17.21 0.45
N PRO A 426 -17.00 -17.82 -0.46
CA PRO A 426 -16.49 -18.25 -1.77
C PRO A 426 -15.92 -17.11 -2.63
N LEU A 427 -16.58 -15.95 -2.62
CA LEU A 427 -16.13 -14.79 -3.38
C LEU A 427 -14.90 -14.14 -2.75
N LEU A 428 -14.78 -14.15 -1.42
CA LEU A 428 -13.57 -13.73 -0.72
C LEU A 428 -12.37 -14.62 -1.09
N ALA A 429 -12.52 -15.94 -1.12
CA ALA A 429 -11.46 -16.85 -1.57
C ALA A 429 -11.06 -16.56 -3.03
N SER A 430 -12.06 -16.32 -3.89
CA SER A 430 -11.84 -15.92 -5.29
C SER A 430 -11.09 -14.59 -5.42
N LEU A 431 -11.43 -13.60 -4.59
CA LEU A 431 -10.73 -12.30 -4.52
C LEU A 431 -9.26 -12.49 -4.11
N MET A 432 -8.98 -13.31 -3.09
CA MET A 432 -7.63 -13.60 -2.63
C MET A 432 -6.79 -14.30 -3.70
N HIS A 433 -7.38 -15.24 -4.44
CA HIS A 433 -6.74 -15.86 -5.60
C HIS A 433 -6.43 -14.82 -6.69
N SER A 434 -7.40 -13.98 -7.05
CA SER A 434 -7.22 -12.91 -8.04
C SER A 434 -6.13 -11.92 -7.64
N LEU A 435 -6.08 -11.51 -6.36
CA LEU A 435 -5.01 -10.69 -5.80
C LEU A 435 -3.65 -11.35 -5.99
N ARG A 436 -3.52 -12.64 -5.66
CA ARG A 436 -2.27 -13.39 -5.79
C ARG A 436 -1.79 -13.46 -7.25
N LYS A 437 -2.69 -13.57 -8.22
CA LYS A 437 -2.34 -13.52 -9.66
C LYS A 437 -1.75 -12.16 -10.05
N VAL A 438 -2.34 -11.06 -9.60
CA VAL A 438 -1.82 -9.71 -9.86
C VAL A 438 -0.44 -9.53 -9.25
N LEU A 439 -0.27 -9.92 -7.98
CA LEU A 439 1.00 -9.80 -7.26
C LEU A 439 2.10 -10.66 -7.87
N SER A 440 1.78 -11.86 -8.34
CA SER A 440 2.75 -12.79 -8.93
C SER A 440 3.21 -12.30 -10.30
N GLU A 441 2.29 -11.82 -11.14
CA GLU A 441 2.64 -11.23 -12.44
C GLU A 441 3.51 -9.99 -12.29
N LYS A 442 3.17 -9.14 -11.32
CA LYS A 442 3.84 -7.86 -11.11
C LYS A 442 5.06 -7.98 -10.22
N ASP A 443 5.32 -9.11 -9.57
CA ASP A 443 6.38 -9.26 -8.57
C ASP A 443 6.26 -8.18 -7.47
N ALA A 444 5.07 -8.15 -6.85
CA ALA A 444 4.66 -7.22 -5.81
C ALA A 444 4.22 -7.99 -4.54
N TYR A 445 3.96 -7.26 -3.45
CA TYR A 445 3.63 -7.84 -2.14
C TYR A 445 2.32 -7.27 -1.62
N ALA A 446 1.60 -8.05 -0.81
CA ALA A 446 0.44 -7.56 -0.09
C ALA A 446 0.46 -7.91 1.39
N VAL A 447 0.15 -6.94 2.24
CA VAL A 447 -0.22 -7.18 3.64
C VAL A 447 -1.73 -7.03 3.75
N VAL A 448 -2.39 -8.07 4.28
CA VAL A 448 -3.85 -8.12 4.40
C VAL A 448 -4.22 -8.15 5.88
N ALA A 449 -4.97 -7.15 6.33
CA ALA A 449 -5.60 -7.17 7.64
C ALA A 449 -7.02 -7.73 7.52
N THR A 450 -7.38 -8.65 8.40
CA THR A 450 -8.66 -9.37 8.31
C THR A 450 -9.11 -9.85 9.69
N HIS A 451 -10.40 -10.13 9.84
CA HIS A 451 -10.96 -10.96 10.91
C HIS A 451 -11.54 -12.27 10.36
N SER A 452 -11.41 -12.54 9.07
CA SER A 452 -11.99 -13.69 8.39
C SER A 452 -11.04 -14.90 8.37
N PRO A 453 -11.41 -16.03 8.98
CA PRO A 453 -10.65 -17.28 8.90
C PRO A 453 -10.54 -17.84 7.48
N VAL A 454 -11.41 -17.41 6.55
CA VAL A 454 -11.36 -17.81 5.13
C VAL A 454 -10.06 -17.31 4.49
N VAL A 455 -9.57 -16.13 4.87
CA VAL A 455 -8.29 -15.60 4.37
C VAL A 455 -7.12 -16.45 4.86
N LEU A 456 -7.21 -16.98 6.10
CA LEU A 456 -6.21 -17.90 6.66
C LEU A 456 -6.20 -19.24 5.94
N GLN A 457 -7.37 -19.77 5.59
CA GLN A 457 -7.50 -21.02 4.83
C GLN A 457 -6.77 -20.94 3.48
N GLU A 458 -6.67 -19.74 2.90
CA GLU A 458 -5.97 -19.46 1.63
C GLU A 458 -4.49 -19.04 1.81
N THR A 459 -3.95 -19.09 3.02
CA THR A 459 -2.62 -18.53 3.36
C THR A 459 -1.80 -19.53 4.16
N MET A 460 -0.49 -19.62 3.89
CA MET A 460 0.41 -20.47 4.69
C MET A 460 0.66 -19.87 6.07
N ALA A 461 0.74 -20.71 7.11
CA ALA A 461 0.90 -20.25 8.50
C ALA A 461 2.12 -19.35 8.71
N ARG A 462 3.20 -19.58 7.94
CA ARG A 462 4.43 -18.76 7.99
C ARG A 462 4.23 -17.31 7.53
N HIS A 463 3.13 -17.02 6.83
CA HIS A 463 2.75 -15.68 6.39
C HIS A 463 1.70 -15.03 7.28
N VAL A 464 1.18 -15.76 8.27
CA VAL A 464 0.09 -15.32 9.16
C VAL A 464 0.65 -14.78 10.48
N HIS A 465 0.07 -13.69 10.95
CA HIS A 465 0.32 -13.08 12.25
C HIS A 465 -1.00 -12.87 12.98
N ILE A 466 -1.12 -13.43 14.18
CA ILE A 466 -2.27 -13.27 15.07
C ILE A 466 -1.96 -12.13 16.02
N ILE A 467 -2.79 -11.10 16.02
CA ILE A 467 -2.67 -9.92 16.88
C ILE A 467 -3.77 -9.96 17.93
N SER A 468 -3.34 -10.09 19.18
CA SER A 468 -4.20 -10.06 20.37
C SER A 468 -3.80 -8.91 21.28
N ARG A 469 -4.77 -8.46 22.10
CA ARG A 469 -4.54 -7.46 23.13
C ARG A 469 -4.69 -8.11 24.49
N GLU A 470 -3.62 -8.09 25.28
CA GLU A 470 -3.57 -8.61 26.64
C GLU A 470 -3.41 -7.42 27.60
N GLY A 471 -4.54 -6.96 28.14
CA GLY A 471 -4.59 -5.72 28.93
C GLY A 471 -4.19 -4.50 28.11
N ALA A 472 -3.09 -3.84 28.52
CA ALA A 472 -2.56 -2.66 27.83
C ALA A 472 -1.58 -2.99 26.70
N GLN A 473 -1.09 -4.23 26.61
CA GLN A 473 -0.07 -4.64 25.65
C GLN A 473 -0.69 -5.35 24.46
N THR A 474 -0.12 -5.11 23.28
CA THR A 474 -0.39 -5.91 22.08
C THR A 474 0.67 -7.01 21.96
N VAL A 475 0.20 -8.23 21.69
CA VAL A 475 1.03 -9.42 21.51
C VAL A 475 0.83 -9.92 20.09
N ILE A 476 1.93 -10.33 19.45
CA ILE A 476 1.93 -10.93 18.11
C ILE A 476 2.32 -12.39 18.26
N GLN A 477 1.51 -13.27 17.68
CA GLN A 477 1.73 -14.72 17.69
C GLN A 477 1.69 -15.27 16.27
N ARG A 478 2.36 -16.39 16.04
CA ARG A 478 2.20 -17.20 14.82
C ARG A 478 1.14 -18.27 15.09
N PRO A 479 0.42 -18.75 14.07
CA PRO A 479 -0.40 -19.94 14.21
C PRO A 479 0.43 -21.13 14.70
N ALA A 480 -0.15 -21.95 15.59
CA ALA A 480 0.52 -23.14 16.12
C ALA A 480 0.52 -24.31 15.12
N ALA A 481 -0.37 -24.28 14.12
CA ALA A 481 -0.51 -25.29 13.07
C ALA A 481 -0.57 -24.61 11.70
N GLU A 482 -0.43 -25.41 10.64
CA GLU A 482 -0.62 -24.91 9.27
C GLU A 482 -2.04 -24.39 9.08
N THR A 483 -2.18 -23.26 8.39
CA THR A 483 -3.46 -22.60 8.12
C THR A 483 -3.97 -22.90 6.72
N PHE A 484 -3.08 -23.13 5.76
CA PHE A 484 -3.46 -23.38 4.38
C PHE A 484 -4.26 -24.68 4.24
N GLY A 485 -5.51 -24.58 3.79
CA GLY A 485 -6.42 -25.70 3.62
C GLY A 485 -7.05 -26.24 4.92
N GLU A 486 -6.83 -25.61 6.07
CA GLU A 486 -7.38 -26.05 7.36
C GLU A 486 -8.89 -25.79 7.47
N ASN A 487 -9.56 -26.50 8.37
CA ASN A 487 -10.96 -26.31 8.70
C ASN A 487 -11.21 -24.91 9.29
N ILE A 488 -12.19 -24.19 8.72
CA ILE A 488 -12.58 -22.84 9.15
C ILE A 488 -12.93 -22.80 10.65
N GLY A 489 -13.59 -23.82 11.19
CA GLY A 489 -13.94 -23.89 12.61
C GLY A 489 -12.72 -23.98 13.53
N ILE A 490 -11.72 -24.78 13.15
CA ILE A 490 -10.44 -24.87 13.86
C ILE A 490 -9.72 -23.52 13.80
N LEU A 491 -9.60 -22.92 12.61
CA LEU A 491 -8.99 -21.61 12.43
C LEU A 491 -9.67 -20.55 13.28
N THR A 492 -11.00 -20.51 13.28
CA THR A 492 -11.80 -19.57 14.10
C THR A 492 -11.49 -19.75 15.58
N SER A 493 -11.50 -20.98 16.09
CA SER A 493 -11.21 -21.26 17.50
C SER A 493 -9.79 -20.87 17.90
N SER A 494 -8.80 -21.13 17.04
CA SER A 494 -7.38 -20.87 17.30
C SER A 494 -7.03 -19.39 17.32
N VAL A 495 -7.67 -18.58 16.47
CA VAL A 495 -7.43 -17.14 16.37
C VAL A 495 -8.17 -16.36 17.43
N PHE A 496 -9.43 -16.74 17.69
CA PHE A 496 -10.31 -15.95 18.53
C PHE A 496 -10.44 -16.47 19.95
N ASN A 497 -9.79 -17.58 20.31
CA ASN A 497 -9.92 -18.24 21.61
C ASN A 497 -11.41 -18.31 22.01
N LEU A 498 -12.24 -18.83 21.10
CA LEU A 498 -13.65 -19.08 21.37
C LEU A 498 -13.72 -20.22 22.40
N THR A 499 -13.60 -19.90 23.68
CA THR A 499 -14.02 -20.81 24.73
C THR A 499 -15.54 -20.95 24.64
N SER A 500 -16.04 -22.17 24.80
CA SER A 500 -17.47 -22.51 24.85
C SER A 500 -18.25 -21.79 25.95
N GLU A 501 -17.58 -20.95 26.75
CA GLU A 501 -18.13 -20.20 27.87
C GLU A 501 -18.76 -18.87 27.45
N VAL A 502 -18.46 -18.35 26.24
CA VAL A 502 -18.95 -17.03 25.79
C VAL A 502 -20.13 -17.12 24.81
N THR A 503 -20.70 -18.30 24.61
CA THR A 503 -21.82 -18.46 23.68
C THR A 503 -23.15 -18.57 24.43
N ASP A 504 -23.99 -17.53 24.30
CA ASP A 504 -25.36 -17.44 24.86
C ASP A 504 -26.22 -18.69 24.59
N PHE A 505 -25.98 -19.39 23.48
CA PHE A 505 -26.71 -20.62 23.17
C PHE A 505 -26.46 -21.74 24.20
N ASN A 506 -25.25 -21.85 24.77
CA ASN A 506 -24.96 -22.87 25.79
C ASN A 506 -25.73 -22.59 27.09
N GLU A 507 -25.86 -21.32 27.49
CA GLU A 507 -26.68 -20.91 28.63
C GLU A 507 -28.17 -21.13 28.35
N THR A 508 -28.63 -20.77 27.15
CA THR A 508 -30.01 -21.02 26.70
C THR A 508 -30.33 -22.52 26.71
N LEU A 509 -29.45 -23.36 26.15
CA LEU A 509 -29.62 -24.81 26.15
C LEU A 509 -29.62 -25.37 27.58
N ARG A 510 -28.76 -24.87 28.49
CA ARG A 510 -28.80 -25.24 29.91
C ARG A 510 -30.12 -24.85 30.57
N ARG A 511 -30.65 -23.66 30.28
CA ARG A 511 -31.93 -23.18 30.82
C ARG A 511 -33.09 -24.03 30.32
N LEU A 512 -33.13 -24.33 29.02
CA LEU A 512 -34.16 -25.19 28.42
C LEU A 512 -34.07 -26.62 28.96
N ALA A 513 -32.87 -27.18 29.07
CA ALA A 513 -32.64 -28.51 29.63
C ALA A 513 -33.09 -28.65 31.09
N ARG A 514 -33.11 -27.55 31.87
CA ARG A 514 -33.66 -27.54 33.24
C ARG A 514 -35.18 -27.47 33.29
N GLN A 515 -35.84 -27.04 32.22
CA GLN A 515 -37.30 -26.84 32.16
C GLN A 515 -38.05 -28.04 31.59
N VAL A 516 -37.37 -28.91 30.87
CA VAL A 516 -37.90 -30.12 30.24
C VAL A 516 -37.57 -31.36 31.06
N GLN A 517 -38.45 -32.37 31.05
CA GLN A 517 -38.25 -33.58 31.85
C GLN A 517 -37.31 -34.59 31.20
N ASN A 518 -37.24 -34.59 29.87
CA ASN A 518 -36.43 -35.51 29.09
C ASN A 518 -35.90 -34.83 27.81
N LEU A 519 -34.96 -35.50 27.14
CA LEU A 519 -34.32 -34.97 25.93
C LEU A 519 -35.29 -34.87 24.74
N ASP A 520 -36.30 -35.74 24.67
CA ASP A 520 -37.28 -35.75 23.57
C ASP A 520 -38.19 -34.52 23.63
N ASP A 521 -38.61 -34.10 24.83
CA ASP A 521 -39.37 -32.87 25.06
C ASP A 521 -38.57 -31.63 24.64
N LEU A 522 -37.25 -31.65 24.84
CA LEU A 522 -36.35 -30.58 24.41
C LEU A 522 -36.18 -30.57 22.90
N GLU A 523 -36.00 -31.74 22.28
CA GLU A 523 -35.85 -31.87 20.82
C GLU A 523 -37.14 -31.48 20.08
N ALA A 524 -38.31 -31.73 20.68
CA ALA A 524 -39.60 -31.30 20.15
C ALA A 524 -39.76 -29.77 20.05
N LEU A 525 -38.91 -28.98 20.73
CA LEU A 525 -38.89 -27.52 20.61
C LEU A 525 -38.21 -27.03 19.32
N PHE A 526 -37.55 -27.91 18.56
CA PHE A 526 -36.80 -27.56 17.34
C PHE A 526 -37.43 -28.20 16.09
N ASP A 527 -37.97 -27.36 15.20
CA ASP A 527 -38.79 -27.76 14.06
C ASP A 527 -38.07 -28.66 13.03
N THR A 528 -36.75 -28.59 12.94
CA THR A 528 -35.95 -29.25 11.90
C THR A 528 -35.07 -30.37 12.47
N GLY A 529 -35.71 -31.46 12.92
CA GLY A 529 -35.01 -32.69 13.31
C GLY A 529 -34.34 -32.64 14.68
N GLY A 530 -34.78 -31.74 15.57
CA GLY A 530 -34.30 -31.64 16.93
C GLY A 530 -32.99 -30.87 17.08
N LEU A 531 -32.29 -31.11 18.20
CA LEU A 531 -30.98 -30.53 18.47
C LEU A 531 -29.92 -31.06 17.50
N SER A 532 -28.99 -30.18 17.09
CA SER A 532 -27.80 -30.62 16.36
C SER A 532 -26.98 -31.61 17.21
N LEU A 533 -26.17 -32.46 16.58
CA LEU A 533 -25.36 -33.46 17.30
C LEU A 533 -24.49 -32.83 18.40
N GLN A 534 -23.91 -31.65 18.13
CA GLN A 534 -23.10 -30.91 19.10
C GLN A 534 -23.94 -30.37 20.26
N ALA A 535 -25.10 -29.78 19.97
CA ALA A 535 -26.00 -29.28 21.01
C ALA A 535 -26.57 -30.42 21.87
N ARG A 536 -26.93 -31.55 21.24
CA ARG A 536 -27.40 -32.76 21.91
C ARG A 536 -26.33 -33.34 22.85
N ALA A 537 -25.09 -33.47 22.37
CA ALA A 537 -23.97 -33.94 23.19
C ALA A 537 -23.71 -33.02 24.39
N PHE A 538 -23.77 -31.71 24.18
CA PHE A 538 -23.63 -30.72 25.26
C PHE A 538 -24.75 -30.85 26.31
N VAL A 539 -26.02 -30.93 25.88
CA VAL A 539 -27.16 -31.08 26.78
C VAL A 539 -27.11 -32.40 27.54
N MET A 540 -26.81 -33.52 26.87
CA MET A 540 -26.68 -34.82 27.53
C MET A 540 -25.56 -34.82 28.57
N SER A 541 -24.40 -34.22 28.26
CA SER A 541 -23.32 -34.07 29.23
C SER A 541 -23.75 -33.22 30.44
N PHE A 542 -24.53 -32.17 30.22
CA PHE A 542 -25.04 -31.32 31.29
C PHE A 542 -26.05 -32.06 32.19
N LEU A 543 -27.04 -32.74 31.59
CA LEU A 543 -28.03 -33.54 32.33
C LEU A 543 -27.37 -34.68 33.13
N ALA A 544 -26.37 -35.35 32.54
CA ALA A 544 -25.60 -36.40 33.21
C ALA A 544 -24.73 -35.87 34.37
N SER A 545 -24.35 -34.60 34.36
CA SER A 545 -23.59 -33.95 35.44
C SER A 545 -24.46 -33.34 36.55
N ALA A 546 -25.78 -33.22 36.32
CA ALA A 546 -26.73 -32.58 37.22
C ALA A 546 -27.62 -33.57 38.00
N GLY A 547 -27.62 -34.85 37.62
CA GLY A 547 -28.17 -35.96 38.39
C GLY A 547 -27.09 -36.67 39.19
#